data_AF-A0A963RB81-F1
#
_entry.id   AF-A0A963RB81-F1
#
_cell.length_a   1.000
_cell.length_b   1.000
_cell.length_c   1.000
_cell.angle_alpha   90.00
_cell.angle_beta   90.00
_cell.angle_gamma   90.00
#
_symmetry.space_group_name_H-M   'P 1'
#
loop_
_entity.id
_entity.type
_entity.pdbx_description
1 polymer ?
#
loop_
_entity_poly.entity_id
_entity_poly.type
_entity_poly.pdbx_seq_one_letter_code
_entity_poly.pdbx_strand_id
1 'polypeptide(L)'
;MGAATARLFAEHGAALTLFDMNEDALKAVAGETGGTAVAINLAEGPAVNDAVNAAAKAMGGLDGIVNAAGILRLKPIEEITFEE
;
A
#
# COMPACT_ATOMS: atom_id res chain seq x y z
N MET A 1 8.30 -6.93 -1.23
CA MET A 1 7.84 -7.25 0.15
C MET A 1 6.34 -7.13 0.28
N GLY A 2 5.72 -5.98 -0.03
CA GLY A 2 4.26 -5.76 0.12
C GLY A 2 3.37 -6.87 -0.45
N ALA A 3 3.56 -7.26 -1.73
CA ALA A 3 2.77 -8.32 -2.35
C ALA A 3 2.90 -9.69 -1.65
N ALA A 4 4.09 -10.04 -1.16
CA ALA A 4 4.29 -11.30 -0.43
C ALA A 4 3.58 -11.26 0.94
N THR A 5 3.64 -10.11 1.64
CA THR A 5 2.89 -9.89 2.87
C THR A 5 1.38 -10.00 2.64
N ALA A 6 0.85 -9.35 1.58
CA ALA A 6 -0.56 -9.43 1.25
C ALA A 6 -1.04 -10.87 1.04
N ARG A 7 -0.29 -11.66 0.26
CA ARG A 7 -0.59 -13.09 0.05
C ARG A 7 -0.60 -13.88 1.35
N LEU A 8 0.41 -13.71 2.20
CA LEU A 8 0.49 -14.41 3.47
C LEU A 8 -0.69 -14.08 4.40
N PHE A 9 -1.10 -12.80 4.47
CA PHE A 9 -2.24 -12.40 5.29
C PHE A 9 -3.56 -12.95 4.73
N ALA A 10 -3.72 -12.96 3.40
CA ALA A 10 -4.88 -13.54 2.75
C ALA A 10 -5.00 -15.06 3.01
N GLU A 11 -3.87 -15.78 2.97
CA GLU A 11 -3.81 -17.21 3.33
C GLU A 11 -4.29 -17.48 4.76
N HIS A 12 -4.13 -16.50 5.67
CA HIS A 12 -4.60 -16.57 7.05
C HIS A 12 -6.02 -15.99 7.25
N GLY A 13 -6.73 -15.67 6.15
CA GLY A 13 -8.11 -15.20 6.19
C GLY A 13 -8.30 -13.72 6.51
N ALA A 14 -7.24 -12.91 6.40
CA ALA A 14 -7.36 -11.47 6.60
C ALA A 14 -8.17 -10.81 5.47
N ALA A 15 -9.02 -9.84 5.83
CA ALA A 15 -9.56 -8.88 4.87
C ALA A 15 -8.48 -7.83 4.55
N LEU A 16 -8.30 -7.51 3.27
CA LEU A 16 -7.20 -6.66 2.82
C LEU A 16 -7.69 -5.51 1.94
N THR A 17 -7.17 -4.32 2.21
CA THR A 17 -7.11 -3.22 1.26
C THR A 17 -5.64 -2.93 0.96
N LEU A 18 -5.30 -2.91 -0.33
CA LEU A 18 -3.93 -2.79 -0.82
C LEU A 18 -3.76 -1.43 -1.50
N PHE A 19 -2.64 -0.76 -1.21
CA PHE A 19 -2.30 0.56 -1.74
C PHE A 19 -0.98 0.49 -2.51
N ASP A 20 -0.96 1.01 -3.73
CA ASP A 20 0.24 1.21 -4.53
C ASP A 20 -0.02 2.25 -5.64
N MET A 21 1.02 2.82 -6.24
CA MET A 21 0.87 3.67 -7.43
C MET A 21 0.77 2.84 -8.72
N ASN A 22 1.33 1.63 -8.73
CA ASN A 22 1.28 0.73 -9.88
C ASN A 22 -0.05 -0.04 -9.89
N GLU A 23 -1.05 0.53 -10.56
CA GLU A 23 -2.41 0.00 -10.61
C GLU A 23 -2.49 -1.44 -11.16
N ASP A 24 -1.71 -1.78 -12.19
CA ASP A 24 -1.75 -3.11 -12.81
C ASP A 24 -1.19 -4.19 -11.86
N ALA A 25 -0.03 -3.93 -11.26
CA ALA A 25 0.56 -4.83 -10.28
C ALA A 25 -0.35 -4.98 -9.04
N LEU A 26 -0.97 -3.88 -8.61
CA LEU A 26 -1.88 -3.86 -7.48
C LEU A 26 -3.14 -4.70 -7.75
N LYS A 27 -3.76 -4.55 -8.91
CA LYS A 27 -4.92 -5.33 -9.33
C LYS A 27 -4.63 -6.82 -9.42
N ALA A 28 -3.44 -7.19 -9.90
CA ALA A 28 -3.02 -8.59 -9.95
C ALA A 28 -3.01 -9.20 -8.53
N VAL A 29 -2.35 -8.54 -7.57
CA VAL A 29 -2.28 -9.03 -6.19
C VAL A 29 -3.65 -9.02 -5.50
N ALA A 30 -4.48 -8.00 -5.75
CA ALA A 30 -5.84 -7.95 -5.24
C ALA A 30 -6.69 -9.11 -5.77
N GLY A 31 -6.58 -9.46 -7.05
CA GLY A 31 -7.25 -10.62 -7.64
C GLY A 31 -6.80 -11.95 -7.05
N GLU A 32 -5.51 -12.10 -6.72
CA GLU A 32 -4.97 -13.29 -6.07
C GLU A 32 -5.43 -13.43 -4.60
N THR A 33 -5.55 -12.31 -3.89
CA THR A 33 -5.83 -12.28 -2.44
C THR A 33 -7.30 -12.10 -2.09
N GLY A 34 -8.14 -11.70 -3.06
CA GLY A 34 -9.51 -11.25 -2.80
C GLY A 34 -9.59 -9.88 -2.12
N GLY A 35 -8.47 -9.15 -2.04
CA GLY A 35 -8.40 -7.82 -1.44
C GLY A 35 -8.96 -6.71 -2.33
N THR A 36 -9.13 -5.52 -1.76
CA THR A 36 -9.51 -4.31 -2.49
C THR A 36 -8.26 -3.55 -2.94
N ALA A 37 -8.14 -3.26 -4.23
CA ALA A 37 -7.07 -2.43 -4.79
C ALA A 37 -7.42 -0.95 -4.74
N VAL A 38 -6.52 -0.12 -4.23
CA VAL A 38 -6.62 1.35 -4.25
C VAL A 38 -5.34 1.95 -4.81
N ALA A 39 -5.40 2.38 -6.07
CA ALA A 39 -4.27 3.05 -6.71
C ALA A 39 -4.12 4.47 -6.13
N ILE A 40 -3.00 4.73 -5.44
CA ILE A 40 -2.77 6.00 -4.74
C ILE A 40 -1.28 6.30 -4.57
N ASN A 41 -0.94 7.59 -4.62
CA ASN A 41 0.35 8.10 -4.20
C ASN A 41 0.35 8.34 -2.68
N LEU A 42 1.11 7.54 -1.93
CA LEU A 42 1.18 7.65 -0.47
C LEU A 42 1.88 8.93 0.03
N ALA A 43 2.52 9.71 -0.84
CA ALA A 43 3.05 11.03 -0.49
C ALA A 43 1.95 12.10 -0.32
N GLU A 44 0.72 11.84 -0.79
CA GLU A 44 -0.40 12.77 -0.75
C GLU A 44 -1.27 12.56 0.50
N GLY A 45 -0.80 13.06 1.65
CA GLY A 45 -1.38 12.81 2.98
C GLY A 45 -2.91 12.89 3.08
N PRO A 46 -3.58 13.94 2.57
CA PRO A 46 -5.04 14.03 2.62
C PRO A 46 -5.76 12.88 1.90
N ALA A 47 -5.30 12.51 0.70
CA ALA A 47 -5.88 11.42 -0.07
C ALA A 47 -5.67 10.06 0.64
N VAL A 48 -4.51 9.87 1.28
CA VAL A 48 -4.22 8.66 2.06
C VAL A 48 -5.19 8.52 3.24
N ASN A 49 -5.45 9.60 3.97
CA ASN A 49 -6.37 9.57 5.11
C ASN A 49 -7.79 9.14 4.68
N ASP A 50 -8.29 9.69 3.58
CA ASP A 50 -9.60 9.33 3.05
C ASP A 50 -9.66 7.86 2.61
N ALA A 51 -8.59 7.38 1.97
CA ALA A 51 -8.49 6.01 1.50
C ALA A 51 -8.43 5.00 2.66
N VAL A 52 -7.68 5.32 3.72
CA VAL A 52 -7.60 4.49 4.94
C VAL A 52 -8.94 4.48 5.67
N ASN A 53 -9.62 5.63 5.77
CA ASN A 53 -10.96 5.71 6.37
C ASN A 53 -11.99 4.88 5.59
N ALA A 54 -11.94 4.93 4.26
CA ALA A 54 -12.80 4.11 3.41
C ALA A 54 -12.52 2.60 3.61
N ALA A 55 -11.25 2.21 3.70
CA ALA A 55 -10.85 0.83 4.00
C ALA A 55 -11.36 0.37 5.36
N ALA A 56 -11.16 1.18 6.41
CA ALA A 56 -11.66 0.90 7.76
C ALA A 56 -13.17 0.69 7.76
N LYS A 57 -13.93 1.57 7.08
CA LYS A 57 -15.38 1.44 6.95
C LYS A 57 -15.80 0.16 6.22
N ALA A 58 -15.11 -0.19 5.13
CA ALA A 58 -15.43 -1.38 4.33
C ALA A 58 -15.15 -2.70 5.07
N MET A 59 -14.11 -2.73 5.92
CA MET A 59 -13.70 -3.92 6.67
C MET A 59 -14.29 -3.98 8.09
N GLY A 60 -15.04 -2.96 8.52
CA GLY A 60 -15.64 -2.88 9.86
C GLY A 60 -14.66 -2.45 10.96
N GLY A 61 -13.47 -1.98 10.58
CA GLY A 61 -12.36 -1.61 11.46
C GLY A 61 -11.01 -1.86 10.78
N LEU A 62 -9.92 -1.50 11.46
CA LEU A 62 -8.56 -1.87 11.07
C LEU A 62 -7.87 -2.53 12.28
N ASP A 63 -7.37 -3.75 12.12
CA ASP A 63 -6.55 -4.42 13.13
C ASP A 63 -5.08 -3.99 13.07
N GLY A 64 -4.61 -3.53 11.91
CA GLY A 64 -3.24 -3.11 11.71
C GLY A 64 -2.99 -2.51 10.33
N ILE A 65 -1.81 -1.89 10.19
CA ILE A 65 -1.33 -1.29 8.94
C ILE A 65 0.10 -1.78 8.68
N VAL A 66 0.38 -2.12 7.43
CA VAL A 66 1.73 -2.46 6.97
C VAL A 66 2.23 -1.37 6.02
N ASN A 67 3.12 -0.51 6.50
CA ASN A 67 3.81 0.48 5.67
C ASN A 67 4.95 -0.20 4.90
N ALA A 68 4.62 -0.79 3.75
CA ALA A 68 5.55 -1.54 2.90
C ALA A 68 6.09 -0.75 1.70
N ALA A 69 5.49 0.38 1.35
CA ALA A 69 5.94 1.23 0.26
C ALA A 69 7.24 1.94 0.66
N GLY A 70 8.22 1.90 -0.24
CA GLY A 70 9.52 2.52 -0.02
C GLY A 70 10.30 2.61 -1.32
N ILE A 71 10.96 3.74 -1.51
CA ILE A 71 11.79 4.01 -2.67
C ILE A 71 13.14 4.50 -2.14
N LEU A 72 14.22 3.92 -2.64
CA LEU A 72 15.58 4.38 -2.34
C LEU A 72 16.19 5.01 -3.59
N ARG A 73 16.78 6.19 -3.44
CA ARG A 73 17.61 6.86 -4.45
C ARG A 73 19.04 6.88 -3.92
N LEU A 74 19.93 6.14 -4.58
CA LEU A 74 21.33 6.01 -4.15
C LEU A 74 22.21 7.04 -4.86
N LYS A 75 22.89 7.89 -4.09
CA LYS A 75 23.90 8.86 -4.54
C LYS A 75 24.93 9.10 -3.43
N PRO A 76 26.14 9.60 -3.76
CA PRO A 76 27.04 10.20 -2.77
C PRO A 76 26.33 11.29 -1.95
N ILE A 77 26.70 11.45 -0.69
CA ILE A 77 26.03 12.38 0.24
C ILE A 77 26.12 13.83 -0.25
N GLU A 78 27.22 14.16 -0.93
CA GLU A 78 27.49 15.46 -1.54
C GLU A 78 26.66 15.75 -2.81
N GLU A 79 25.98 14.75 -3.37
CA GLU A 79 25.17 14.86 -4.60
C GLU A 79 23.65 14.80 -4.35
N ILE A 80 23.21 14.68 -3.09
CA ILE A 80 21.79 14.69 -2.72
C ILE A 80 21.21 16.10 -2.84
N THR A 81 20.05 16.25 -3.48
CA THR A 81 19.36 17.54 -3.61
C THR A 81 18.08 17.57 -2.75
N PHE A 82 17.56 18.78 -2.48
CA PHE A 82 16.36 18.97 -1.65
C PHE A 82 15.04 18.60 -2.33
N GLU A 83 15.01 18.54 -3.67
CA GLU A 83 13.80 18.29 -4.47
C GLU A 83 13.60 16.79 -4.79
N GLU A 84 14.18 15.91 -3.98
CA GLU A 84 14.09 14.45 -4.10
C GLU A 84 13.25 13.83 -2.99
#